data_AF-A0A2X1H430-F1
#
_entry.id   AF-A0A2X1H430-F1
#
_cell.length_a   1.000
_cell.length_b   1.000
_cell.length_c   1.000
_cell.angle_alpha   90.00
_cell.angle_beta   90.00
_cell.angle_gamma   90.00
#
_symmetry.space_group_name_H-M   'P 1'
#
loop_
_entity.id
_entity.type
_entity.pdbx_description
1 polymer ?
#
loop_
_entity_poly.entity_id
_entity_poly.type
_entity_poly.pdbx_seq_one_letter_code
_entity_poly.pdbx_strand_id
1 'polypeptide(L)'
;MLLLFFTGHIFFNLFNGKQFVKAYSFGIIGGGITFLTIGHFFPSFTDNTMLLGASAAVMGALAFVVTLFPSYNVYIFTFKIKLLYVILAFILFDILNISVNTGGKIATSEVFLGGIFAGLTSKYSFRIPKKAKTPQEESPKKEKKVVSEEQQIRAHQVNQLLEKISASGYASLTDQEKKFLFEVSKEKES
;
A
#
# COMPACT_ATOMS: atom_id res chain seq x y z
N MET A 1 -18.15 1.40 -2.26
CA MET A 1 -17.16 1.99 -3.18
C MET A 1 -16.20 2.97 -2.51
N LEU A 2 -16.69 3.93 -1.69
CA LEU A 2 -15.81 4.87 -0.95
C LEU A 2 -14.77 4.16 -0.07
N LEU A 3 -15.19 3.15 0.68
CA LEU A 3 -14.28 2.37 1.53
C LEU A 3 -13.25 1.57 0.71
N LEU A 4 -13.62 1.10 -0.49
CA LEU A 4 -12.68 0.44 -1.40
C LEU A 4 -11.63 1.42 -1.90
N PHE A 5 -12.04 2.63 -2.29
CA PHE A 5 -11.13 3.69 -2.70
C PHE A 5 -10.15 4.07 -1.57
N PHE A 6 -10.68 4.28 -0.37
CA PHE A 6 -9.88 4.59 0.82
C PHE A 6 -8.88 3.47 1.16
N THR A 7 -9.37 2.24 1.29
CA THR A 7 -8.52 1.06 1.58
C THR A 7 -7.51 0.84 0.47
N GLY A 8 -7.92 0.95 -0.80
CA GLY A 8 -7.06 0.79 -1.96
C GLY A 8 -5.92 1.81 -1.96
N HIS A 9 -6.23 3.10 -1.76
CA HIS A 9 -5.21 4.15 -1.69
C HIS A 9 -4.16 3.86 -0.60
N ILE A 10 -4.59 3.45 0.60
CA ILE A 10 -3.67 3.07 1.69
C ILE A 10 -2.87 1.83 1.31
N PHE A 11 -3.54 0.81 0.77
CA PHE A 11 -2.94 -0.48 0.44
C PHE A 11 -1.85 -0.31 -0.63
N PHE A 12 -2.14 0.37 -1.74
CA PHE A 12 -1.19 0.57 -2.83
C PHE A 12 -0.02 1.49 -2.47
N ASN A 13 -0.16 2.32 -1.44
CA ASN A 13 0.96 3.07 -0.87
C ASN A 13 1.94 2.18 -0.07
N LEU A 14 1.50 1.01 0.38
CA LEU A 14 2.28 0.09 1.23
C LEU A 14 2.68 -1.20 0.51
N PHE A 15 1.94 -1.60 -0.52
CA PHE A 15 1.98 -2.93 -1.13
C PHE A 15 1.75 -2.90 -2.64
N ASN A 16 2.05 -4.02 -3.29
CA ASN A 16 1.87 -4.18 -4.74
C ASN A 16 0.49 -4.77 -5.09
N GLY A 17 0.04 -4.60 -6.34
CA GLY A 17 -1.28 -5.10 -6.77
C GLY A 17 -1.48 -6.60 -6.68
N LYS A 18 -0.41 -7.41 -6.83
CA LYS A 18 -0.51 -8.87 -6.58
C LYS A 18 -0.89 -9.18 -5.13
N GLN A 19 -0.42 -8.38 -4.17
CA GLN A 19 -0.76 -8.53 -2.75
C GLN A 19 -2.18 -8.05 -2.47
N PHE A 20 -2.62 -6.99 -3.15
CA PHE A 20 -4.00 -6.51 -3.05
C PHE A 20 -4.98 -7.59 -3.49
N VAL A 21 -4.77 -8.19 -4.67
CA VAL A 21 -5.65 -9.26 -5.18
C VAL A 21 -5.68 -10.44 -4.20
N LYS A 22 -4.52 -10.87 -3.67
CA LYS A 22 -4.48 -11.93 -2.66
C LYS A 22 -5.29 -11.58 -1.41
N ALA A 23 -5.05 -10.42 -0.80
CA ALA A 23 -5.75 -9.99 0.40
C ALA A 23 -7.26 -9.85 0.16
N TYR A 24 -7.64 -9.31 -1.00
CA TYR A 24 -9.03 -9.16 -1.42
C TYR A 24 -9.73 -10.52 -1.60
N SER A 25 -9.08 -11.47 -2.29
CA SER A 25 -9.59 -12.83 -2.46
C SER A 25 -9.72 -13.58 -1.13
N PHE A 26 -8.74 -13.45 -0.23
CA PHE A 26 -8.83 -14.02 1.12
C PHE A 26 -9.99 -13.42 1.92
N GLY A 27 -10.27 -12.13 1.77
CA GLY A 27 -11.43 -11.49 2.37
C GLY A 27 -12.76 -12.07 1.88
N ILE A 28 -12.88 -12.35 0.57
CA ILE A 28 -14.08 -13.00 0.00
C ILE A 28 -14.25 -14.40 0.56
N ILE A 29 -13.19 -15.22 0.50
CA ILE A 29 -13.22 -16.61 0.95
C ILE A 29 -13.54 -16.67 2.44
N GLY A 30 -12.87 -15.85 3.24
CA GLY A 30 -13.10 -15.75 4.68
C GLY A 30 -14.53 -15.36 5.00
N GLY A 31 -15.04 -14.27 4.42
CA GLY A 31 -16.42 -13.83 4.66
C GLY A 31 -17.47 -14.86 4.21
N GLY A 32 -17.23 -15.57 3.10
CA GLY A 32 -18.10 -16.63 2.61
C GLY A 32 -18.13 -17.84 3.56
N ILE A 33 -16.97 -18.32 4.01
CA ILE A 33 -16.88 -19.43 4.97
C ILE A 33 -17.59 -19.06 6.28
N THR A 34 -17.29 -17.87 6.81
CA THR A 34 -17.93 -17.35 8.03
C THR A 34 -19.46 -17.36 7.92
N PHE A 35 -20.00 -16.82 6.83
CA PHE A 35 -21.45 -16.78 6.63
C PHE A 35 -22.08 -18.18 6.63
N LEU A 36 -21.43 -19.15 5.98
CA LEU A 36 -21.89 -20.54 5.97
C LEU A 36 -21.81 -21.19 7.36
N THR A 37 -20.74 -20.95 8.10
CA THR A 37 -20.57 -21.48 9.47
C THR A 37 -21.63 -20.91 10.41
N ILE A 38 -21.88 -19.60 10.35
CA ILE A 38 -22.93 -18.96 11.15
C ILE A 38 -24.30 -19.48 10.78
N GLY A 39 -24.61 -19.60 9.48
CA GLY A 39 -25.89 -20.15 9.04
C GLY A 39 -26.10 -21.60 9.47
N HIS A 40 -25.01 -22.36 9.66
CA HIS A 40 -25.09 -23.72 10.18
C HIS A 40 -25.37 -23.78 11.69
N PHE A 41 -24.64 -23.00 12.51
CA PHE A 41 -24.78 -23.04 13.97
C PHE A 41 -25.94 -22.18 14.50
N PHE A 42 -26.27 -21.09 13.82
CA PHE A 42 -27.27 -20.14 14.24
C PHE A 42 -28.16 -19.68 13.06
N PRO A 43 -29.08 -20.54 12.58
CA PRO A 43 -29.91 -20.28 11.40
C PRO A 43 -30.71 -18.97 11.46
N SER A 44 -31.18 -18.61 12.66
CA SER A 44 -31.98 -17.40 12.92
C SER A 44 -31.31 -16.09 12.52
N PHE A 45 -29.98 -16.06 12.38
CA PHE A 45 -29.24 -14.88 11.92
C PHE A 45 -29.10 -14.79 10.41
N THR A 46 -29.32 -15.90 9.71
CA THR A 46 -29.18 -15.99 8.25
C THR A 46 -30.51 -16.14 7.51
N ASP A 47 -31.61 -16.37 8.24
CA ASP A 47 -32.95 -16.52 7.67
C ASP A 47 -33.32 -15.33 6.76
N ASN A 48 -33.62 -15.63 5.49
CA ASN A 48 -33.94 -14.66 4.44
C ASN A 48 -32.88 -13.59 4.18
N THR A 49 -31.64 -13.79 4.63
CA THR A 49 -30.53 -12.88 4.32
C THR A 49 -29.66 -13.46 3.21
N MET A 50 -29.37 -12.65 2.20
CA MET A 50 -28.40 -12.99 1.17
C MET A 50 -27.08 -12.29 1.49
N LEU A 51 -25.99 -13.05 1.52
CA LEU A 51 -24.65 -12.50 1.55
C LEU A 51 -24.31 -11.97 0.15
N LEU A 52 -24.60 -10.69 -0.09
CA LEU A 52 -24.30 -10.02 -1.35
C LEU A 52 -23.43 -8.79 -1.11
N GLY A 53 -22.23 -8.79 -1.67
CA GLY A 53 -21.42 -7.58 -1.76
C GLY A 53 -19.91 -7.79 -1.71
N ALA A 54 -19.19 -6.74 -2.08
CA ALA A 54 -17.74 -6.66 -2.00
C ALA A 54 -17.22 -6.32 -0.58
N SER A 55 -18.10 -6.02 0.37
CA SER A 55 -17.74 -5.49 1.70
C SER A 55 -16.75 -6.41 2.44
N ALA A 56 -16.99 -7.72 2.45
CA ALA A 56 -16.07 -8.71 3.05
C ALA A 56 -14.67 -8.66 2.43
N ALA A 57 -14.59 -8.49 1.11
CA ALA A 57 -13.32 -8.38 0.39
C ALA A 57 -12.56 -7.10 0.76
N VAL A 58 -13.27 -5.96 0.82
CA VAL A 58 -12.66 -4.68 1.18
C VAL A 58 -12.22 -4.66 2.65
N MET A 59 -13.05 -5.22 3.54
CA MET A 59 -12.74 -5.29 4.96
C MET A 59 -11.61 -6.28 5.24
N GLY A 60 -11.50 -7.36 4.47
CA GLY A 60 -10.35 -8.26 4.50
C GLY A 60 -9.06 -7.59 4.04
N ALA A 61 -9.12 -6.79 2.96
CA ALA A 61 -7.97 -5.99 2.52
C ALA A 61 -7.56 -4.94 3.57
N LEU A 62 -8.52 -4.27 4.22
CA LEU A 62 -8.26 -3.31 5.29
C LEU A 62 -7.65 -4.00 6.54
N ALA A 63 -8.23 -5.13 6.95
CA ALA A 63 -7.73 -5.93 8.07
C ALA A 63 -6.30 -6.43 7.82
N PHE A 64 -5.97 -6.82 6.59
CA PHE A 64 -4.59 -7.18 6.20
C PHE A 64 -3.62 -6.02 6.42
N VAL A 65 -3.97 -4.81 5.98
CA VAL A 65 -3.12 -3.62 6.17
C VAL A 65 -2.97 -3.28 7.65
N VAL A 66 -4.07 -3.28 8.42
CA VAL A 66 -4.04 -2.98 9.85
C VAL A 66 -3.19 -4.00 10.62
N THR A 67 -3.27 -5.28 10.26
CA THR A 67 -2.47 -6.35 10.89
C THR A 67 -0.98 -6.08 10.77
N LEU A 68 -0.55 -5.64 9.58
CA LEU A 68 0.85 -5.39 9.30
C LEU A 68 1.33 -4.02 9.78
N PHE A 69 0.46 -3.01 9.69
CA PHE A 69 0.77 -1.62 10.01
C PHE A 69 -0.30 -0.98 10.91
N PRO A 70 -0.47 -1.45 12.16
CA PRO A 70 -1.54 -0.96 13.05
C PRO A 70 -1.38 0.52 13.43
N SER A 71 -0.13 0.98 13.54
CA SER A 71 0.22 2.36 13.86
C SER A 71 0.30 3.28 12.63
N TYR A 72 -0.13 2.82 11.45
CA TYR A 72 -0.15 3.66 10.24
C TYR A 72 -1.13 4.83 10.45
N ASN A 73 -0.69 6.06 10.17
CA ASN A 73 -1.52 7.24 10.38
C ASN A 73 -2.26 7.59 9.09
N VAL A 74 -3.56 7.79 9.20
CA VAL A 74 -4.43 8.24 8.12
C VAL A 74 -5.13 9.53 8.51
N TYR A 75 -5.44 10.35 7.52
CA TYR A 75 -6.26 11.53 7.70
C TYR A 75 -7.72 11.15 7.41
N ILE A 76 -8.57 11.29 8.43
CA ILE A 76 -10.02 11.27 8.24
C ILE A 76 -10.48 12.72 8.32
N PHE A 77 -10.86 13.26 7.15
CA PHE A 77 -11.08 14.69 6.93
C PHE A 77 -9.84 15.49 7.37
N THR A 78 -9.90 16.15 8.53
CA THR A 78 -8.80 16.98 9.06
C THR A 78 -7.99 16.26 10.15
N PHE A 79 -8.54 15.20 10.74
CA PHE A 79 -7.93 14.55 11.91
C PHE A 79 -6.97 13.44 11.52
N LYS A 80 -5.77 13.47 12.10
CA LYS A 80 -4.78 12.39 11.97
C LYS A 80 -5.04 11.32 13.02
N ILE A 81 -5.44 10.14 12.56
CA ILE A 81 -5.73 9.01 13.44
C ILE A 81 -4.98 7.76 12.99
N LYS A 82 -4.68 6.86 13.93
CA LYS A 82 -4.08 5.56 13.59
C LYS A 82 -5.12 4.66 12.93
N LEU A 83 -4.70 3.90 11.93
CA LEU A 83 -5.54 2.98 11.16
C LEU A 83 -6.20 1.91 12.05
N LEU A 84 -5.53 1.52 13.14
CA LEU A 84 -6.12 0.63 14.15
C LEU A 84 -7.44 1.18 14.74
N TYR A 85 -7.53 2.49 14.99
CA TYR A 85 -8.77 3.08 15.51
C TYR A 85 -9.89 3.10 14.46
N VAL A 86 -9.53 3.20 13.18
CA VAL A 86 -10.51 3.14 12.08
C VAL A 86 -11.20 1.78 12.06
N ILE A 87 -10.43 0.69 12.07
CA ILE A 87 -11.04 -0.64 12.05
C ILE A 87 -11.78 -0.96 13.35
N LEU A 88 -11.30 -0.47 14.49
CA LEU A 88 -12.00 -0.62 15.76
C LEU A 88 -13.35 0.09 15.74
N ALA A 89 -13.43 1.28 15.13
CA ALA A 89 -14.70 1.99 14.95
C ALA A 89 -15.69 1.22 14.07
N PHE A 90 -15.22 0.56 13.00
CA PHE A 90 -16.07 -0.30 12.17
C PHE A 90 -16.58 -1.51 12.95
N ILE A 91 -15.72 -2.17 13.73
CA ILE A 91 -16.12 -3.31 14.58
C ILE A 91 -17.14 -2.86 15.62
N LEU A 92 -16.90 -1.73 16.30
CA LEU A 92 -17.83 -1.19 17.30
C LEU A 92 -19.17 -0.83 16.66
N PHE A 93 -19.16 -0.20 15.49
CA PHE A 93 -20.38 0.14 14.76
C PHE A 93 -21.16 -1.11 14.36
N ASP A 94 -20.48 -2.19 13.97
CA ASP A 94 -21.15 -3.45 13.62
C ASP A 94 -21.80 -4.11 14.85
N ILE A 95 -21.14 -4.09 16.01
CA ILE A 95 -21.68 -4.63 17.27
C ILE A 95 -22.93 -3.87 17.71
N LEU A 96 -22.90 -2.54 17.68
CA LEU A 96 -24.03 -1.71 18.13
C LEU A 96 -25.27 -1.82 17.24
N ASN A 97 -25.08 -2.31 16.01
CA ASN A 97 -26.04 -2.16 14.94
C ASN A 97 -26.48 -3.54 14.41
N ILE A 98 -26.40 -4.55 15.29
CA ILE A 98 -26.63 -5.97 15.01
C ILE A 98 -28.10 -6.30 14.67
N SER A 99 -29.02 -5.38 14.93
CA SER A 99 -30.48 -5.61 14.83
C SER A 99 -31.07 -5.47 13.42
N VAL A 100 -30.34 -4.92 12.44
CA VAL A 100 -30.93 -4.48 11.15
C VAL A 100 -30.41 -5.23 9.92
N ASN A 101 -29.27 -5.93 10.02
CA ASN A 101 -28.74 -6.79 8.96
C ASN A 101 -27.63 -7.69 9.51
N THR A 102 -28.02 -8.80 10.11
CA THR A 102 -27.11 -9.59 10.95
C THR A 102 -26.17 -10.47 10.12
N GLY A 103 -26.66 -11.10 9.04
CA GLY A 103 -25.85 -11.97 8.18
C GLY A 103 -24.64 -11.28 7.52
N GLY A 104 -24.76 -10.02 7.09
CA GLY A 104 -23.65 -9.28 6.48
C GLY A 104 -22.63 -8.68 7.47
N LYS A 105 -23.03 -8.49 8.73
CA LYS A 105 -22.22 -7.81 9.77
C LYS A 105 -21.40 -8.77 10.63
N ILE A 106 -21.88 -9.99 10.86
CA ILE A 106 -21.10 -10.99 11.61
C ILE A 106 -19.90 -11.48 10.78
N ALA A 107 -19.95 -11.36 9.45
CA ALA A 107 -18.80 -11.57 8.58
C ALA A 107 -17.60 -10.65 8.94
N THR A 108 -17.83 -9.48 9.55
CA THR A 108 -16.77 -8.51 9.85
C THR A 108 -15.84 -8.95 10.98
N SER A 109 -16.33 -9.62 12.04
CA SER A 109 -15.50 -10.06 13.17
C SER A 109 -14.54 -11.21 12.80
N GLU A 110 -14.93 -12.07 11.86
CA GLU A 110 -14.08 -13.18 11.40
C GLU A 110 -13.20 -12.84 10.20
N VAL A 111 -13.65 -11.92 9.32
CA VAL A 111 -12.78 -11.32 8.30
C VAL A 111 -11.56 -10.63 8.94
N PHE A 112 -11.68 -10.19 10.20
CA PHE A 112 -10.56 -9.71 10.99
C PHE A 112 -9.56 -10.83 11.34
N LEU A 113 -10.02 -12.01 11.78
CA LEU A 113 -9.14 -13.17 12.00
C LEU A 113 -8.49 -13.65 10.68
N GLY A 114 -9.25 -13.70 9.59
CA GLY A 114 -8.74 -14.07 8.27
C GLY A 114 -7.70 -13.07 7.75
N GLY A 115 -7.94 -11.77 7.92
CA GLY A 115 -6.98 -10.70 7.61
C GLY A 115 -5.73 -10.74 8.48
N ILE A 116 -5.89 -11.06 9.77
CA ILE A 116 -4.77 -11.28 10.71
C ILE A 116 -3.93 -12.49 10.28
N PHE A 117 -4.57 -13.60 9.93
CA PHE A 117 -3.89 -14.82 9.49
C PHE A 117 -3.18 -14.61 8.14
N ALA A 118 -3.82 -13.92 7.19
CA ALA A 118 -3.20 -13.54 5.92
C ALA A 118 -2.01 -12.58 6.13
N GLY A 119 -2.12 -11.63 7.06
CA GLY A 119 -1.03 -10.73 7.44
C GLY A 119 0.12 -11.47 8.11
N LEU A 120 -0.16 -12.38 9.05
CA LEU A 120 0.84 -13.20 9.74
C LEU A 120 1.57 -14.14 8.79
N THR A 121 0.84 -14.84 7.90
CA THR A 121 1.45 -15.69 6.86
C THR A 121 2.31 -14.85 5.91
N SER A 122 1.85 -13.65 5.52
CA SER A 122 2.65 -12.73 4.72
C SER A 122 3.86 -12.17 5.47
N LYS A 123 3.81 -12.05 6.80
CA LYS A 123 4.92 -11.60 7.67
C LYS A 123 5.97 -12.70 7.88
N TYR A 124 5.55 -13.96 7.95
CA TYR A 124 6.44 -15.11 8.12
C TYR A 124 6.99 -15.66 6.80
N SER A 125 6.24 -15.58 5.69
CA SER A 125 6.72 -16.00 4.36
C SER A 125 7.46 -14.91 3.58
N PHE A 126 7.36 -13.64 3.97
CA PHE A 126 7.92 -12.54 3.19
C PHE A 126 8.67 -11.55 4.09
N ARG A 127 9.96 -11.32 3.78
CA ARG A 127 10.76 -10.27 4.42
C ARG A 127 10.05 -8.93 4.21
N ILE A 128 9.37 -8.42 5.24
CA ILE A 128 8.75 -7.09 5.21
C ILE A 128 9.88 -6.06 5.05
N PRO A 129 9.93 -5.28 3.96
CA PRO A 129 10.92 -4.23 3.82
C PRO A 129 10.66 -3.16 4.90
N LYS A 130 11.67 -2.89 5.74
CA LYS A 130 11.61 -1.97 6.90
C LYS A 130 11.39 -0.48 6.57
N LYS A 131 10.92 -0.11 5.38
CA LYS A 131 10.67 1.32 5.04
C LYS A 131 9.25 1.52 4.56
N ALA A 132 8.36 1.85 5.49
CA ALA A 132 7.17 2.64 5.17
C ALA A 132 7.66 4.01 4.66
N LYS A 133 7.56 4.25 3.36
CA LYS A 133 7.89 5.54 2.77
C LYS A 133 6.81 6.55 3.15
N THR A 134 7.24 7.66 3.73
CA THR A 134 6.48 8.91 3.86
C THR A 134 5.89 9.30 2.51
N PRO A 135 4.65 9.84 2.43
CA PRO A 135 4.07 10.29 1.17
C PRO A 135 4.99 11.32 0.50
N GLN A 136 5.59 10.94 -0.63
CA GLN A 136 6.21 11.88 -1.57
C GLN A 136 5.29 11.94 -2.78
N GLU A 137 5.02 13.16 -3.24
CA GLU A 137 4.33 13.45 -4.50
C GLU A 137 4.85 12.55 -5.62
N GLU A 138 3.91 11.97 -6.36
CA GLU A 138 4.18 11.12 -7.51
C GLU A 138 4.95 11.91 -8.58
N SER A 139 6.24 11.66 -8.68
CA SER A 139 6.98 11.92 -9.91
C SER A 139 6.84 10.69 -10.83
N PRO A 140 6.71 10.88 -12.16
CA PRO A 140 6.32 9.80 -13.06
C PRO A 140 7.36 8.67 -13.07
N LYS A 141 6.86 7.42 -13.01
CA LYS A 141 7.62 6.17 -13.17
C LYS A 141 8.61 6.27 -14.34
N LYS A 142 9.91 6.29 -14.04
CA LYS A 142 10.95 5.96 -15.03
C LYS A 142 10.98 4.43 -15.21
N GLU A 143 10.59 3.98 -16.40
CA GLU A 143 10.99 2.68 -16.94
C GLU A 143 12.51 2.53 -16.80
N LYS A 144 12.97 1.36 -16.34
CA LYS A 144 14.39 1.03 -16.33
C LYS A 144 14.84 0.84 -17.78
N LYS A 145 15.27 1.93 -18.44
CA LYS A 145 16.15 1.84 -19.61
C LYS A 145 17.45 1.17 -19.14
N VAL A 146 17.88 0.11 -19.82
CA VAL A 146 19.21 -0.49 -19.63
C VAL A 146 20.22 0.56 -20.09
N VAL A 147 20.78 1.31 -19.13
CA VAL A 147 21.80 2.33 -19.38
C VAL A 147 23.12 1.60 -19.63
N SER A 148 23.74 1.80 -20.81
CA SER A 148 25.01 1.14 -21.14
C SER A 148 26.10 1.51 -20.13
N GLU A 149 27.06 0.61 -19.90
CA GLU A 149 28.16 0.86 -18.93
C GLU A 149 28.89 2.19 -19.22
N GLU A 150 29.05 2.54 -20.48
CA GLU A 150 29.64 3.81 -20.93
C GLU A 150 28.84 5.04 -20.51
N GLN A 151 27.50 4.96 -20.51
CA GLN A 151 26.65 6.07 -20.06
C GLN A 151 26.72 6.24 -18.54
N GLN A 152 26.92 5.15 -17.79
CA GLN A 152 27.12 5.21 -16.34
C GLN A 152 28.48 5.82 -15.98
N ILE A 153 29.52 5.44 -16.71
CA ILE A 153 30.88 6.00 -16.54
C ILE A 153 30.87 7.50 -16.86
N ARG A 154 30.23 7.91 -17.96
CA ARG A 154 30.08 9.34 -18.32
C ARG A 154 29.29 10.11 -17.26
N ALA A 155 28.17 9.56 -16.77
CA ALA A 155 27.38 10.21 -15.72
C ALA A 155 28.16 10.37 -14.41
N HIS A 156 28.99 9.38 -14.04
CA HIS A 156 29.86 9.45 -12.88
C HIS A 156 30.90 10.57 -13.02
N GLN A 157 31.55 10.67 -14.19
CA GLN A 157 32.52 11.73 -14.48
C GLN A 157 31.88 13.12 -14.40
N VAL A 158 30.68 13.29 -14.94
CA VAL A 158 29.93 14.56 -14.83
C VAL A 158 29.67 14.91 -13.37
N ASN A 159 29.22 13.96 -12.55
CA ASN A 159 28.96 14.21 -11.13
C ASN A 159 30.23 14.62 -10.37
N GLN A 160 31.37 13.98 -10.62
CA GLN A 160 32.65 14.37 -10.01
C GLN A 160 33.06 15.79 -10.38
N LEU A 161 32.82 16.21 -11.62
CA LEU A 161 33.08 17.58 -12.06
C LEU A 161 32.13 18.58 -11.42
N LEU A 162 30.85 18.24 -11.28
CA LEU A 162 29.87 19.09 -10.58
C LEU A 162 30.20 19.26 -9.09
N GLU A 163 30.68 18.21 -8.42
CA GLU A 163 31.17 18.29 -7.04
C GLU A 163 32.39 19.20 -6.92
N LYS A 164 33.33 19.10 -7.86
CA LYS A 164 34.52 19.97 -7.92
C LYS A 164 34.14 21.44 -8.16
N ILE A 165 33.16 21.70 -9.04
CA ILE A 165 32.60 23.05 -9.24
C ILE A 165 31.90 23.54 -7.96
N SER A 166 31.13 22.68 -7.29
CA SER A 166 30.41 23.01 -6.06
C SER A 166 31.37 23.38 -4.92
N ALA A 167 32.48 22.64 -4.78
CA ALA A 167 33.45 22.85 -3.72
C ALA A 167 34.41 24.02 -3.99
N SER A 168 34.91 24.15 -5.22
CA SER A 168 36.04 25.04 -5.56
C SER A 168 35.75 26.02 -6.71
N GLY A 169 34.52 26.06 -7.23
CA GLY A 169 34.10 26.93 -8.31
C GLY A 169 34.56 26.48 -9.71
N TYR A 170 33.95 27.05 -10.75
CA TYR A 170 34.19 26.69 -12.16
C TYR A 170 35.64 26.94 -12.62
N ALA A 171 36.33 27.91 -12.03
CA ALA A 171 37.72 28.23 -12.35
C ALA A 171 38.71 27.10 -11.99
N SER A 172 38.32 26.17 -11.10
CA SER A 172 39.14 25.03 -10.68
C SER A 172 39.21 23.89 -11.72
N LEU A 173 38.44 24.00 -12.80
CA LEU A 173 38.44 23.02 -13.89
C LEU A 173 39.56 23.28 -14.89
N THR A 174 40.18 22.19 -15.33
CA THR A 174 41.12 22.20 -16.45
C THR A 174 40.37 22.41 -17.77
N ASP A 175 41.07 22.85 -18.81
CA ASP A 175 40.45 23.12 -20.11
C ASP A 175 39.87 21.87 -20.78
N GLN A 176 40.37 20.68 -20.42
CA GLN A 176 39.80 19.41 -20.86
C GLN A 176 38.47 19.10 -20.17
N GLU A 177 38.38 19.30 -18.85
CA GLU A 177 37.14 19.07 -18.08
C GLU A 177 36.02 20.04 -18.50
N LYS A 178 36.38 21.29 -18.83
CA LYS A 178 35.41 22.29 -19.34
C LYS A 178 34.83 21.89 -20.70
N LYS A 179 35.68 21.41 -21.63
CA LYS A 179 35.23 20.94 -22.95
C LYS A 179 34.29 19.73 -22.83
N PHE A 180 34.61 18.79 -21.95
CA PHE A 180 33.76 17.63 -21.70
C PHE A 180 32.37 18.03 -21.16
N LEU A 181 32.30 18.95 -20.18
CA LEU A 181 31.01 19.44 -19.68
C LEU A 181 30.19 20.14 -20.76
N PHE A 182 30.84 20.87 -21.66
CA PHE A 182 30.17 21.54 -22.78
C PHE A 182 29.59 20.54 -23.78
N GLU A 183 30.33 19.49 -24.14
CA GLU A 183 29.86 18.42 -25.03
C GLU A 183 28.65 17.69 -24.45
N VAL A 184 28.71 17.32 -23.16
CA VAL A 184 27.59 16.65 -22.47
C VAL A 184 26.36 17.55 -22.39
N SER A 185 26.54 18.85 -22.15
CA SER A 185 25.42 19.81 -22.11
C SER A 185 24.71 19.88 -23.46
N LYS A 186 25.47 19.88 -24.57
CA LYS A 186 24.93 19.94 -25.93
C LYS A 186 24.19 18.66 -26.34
N GLU A 187 24.70 17.49 -25.93
CA GLU A 187 24.07 16.18 -26.19
C GLU A 187 22.71 16.05 -25.47
N LYS A 188 22.55 16.70 -24.30
CA LYS A 188 21.31 16.64 -23.50
C LYS A 188 20.21 17.60 -23.96
N GLU A 189 20.57 18.61 -24.75
CA GLU A 189 19.65 19.61 -25.32
C GLU A 189 19.11 19.23 -26.71
N SER A 190 19.67 18.20 -27.37
CA SER A 190 19.18 17.61 -28.63
C SER A 190 18.25 16.43 -28.39
#